data_AF-A0A1J5L8Q7-F1
#
_entry.id   AF-A0A1J5L8Q7-F1
#
_cell.length_a   1.000
_cell.length_b   1.000
_cell.length_c   1.000
_cell.angle_alpha   90.00
_cell.angle_beta   90.00
_cell.angle_gamma   90.00
#
_symmetry.space_group_name_H-M   'P 1'
#
loop_
_entity.id
_entity.type
_entity.pdbx_description
1 polymer ?
#
loop_
_entity_poly.entity_id
_entity_poly.type
_entity_poly.pdbx_seq_one_letter_code
_entity_poly.pdbx_strand_id
1 'polypeptide(L)' 'MKRFTSEQLSSLDYIFKINLINSLSGYKSANIIGSIPPEEIENVAVFSSVMHLGSTPLLLGFILRPTTAVLRITY' A
#
# COMPACT_ATOMS: atom_id res chain seq x y z
N MET A 1 17.79 -14.90 16.48
CA MET A 1 16.84 -14.28 15.52
C MET A 1 15.95 -15.36 14.94
N LYS A 2 14.63 -15.15 14.93
CA LYS A 2 13.69 -16.08 14.29
C LYS A 2 13.80 -15.91 12.77
N ARG A 3 14.03 -17.01 12.05
CA ARG A 3 14.02 -17.05 10.58
C ARG A 3 12.75 -17.75 10.11
N PHE A 4 12.19 -17.28 9.00
CA PHE A 4 11.04 -17.91 8.35
C PHE A 4 11.47 -18.38 6.95
N THR A 5 11.15 -19.64 6.61
CA THR A 5 11.18 -20.12 5.23
C THR A 5 9.90 -19.74 4.49
N SER A 6 9.88 -19.91 3.16
CA SER A 6 8.69 -19.64 2.35
C SER A 6 7.49 -20.52 2.76
N GLU A 7 7.76 -21.79 3.07
CA GLU A 7 6.76 -22.76 3.53
C GLU A 7 6.19 -22.34 4.88
N GLN A 8 7.06 -21.89 5.80
CA GLN A 8 6.65 -21.39 7.10
C GLN A 8 5.82 -20.11 7.00
N LEU A 9 6.19 -19.17 6.13
CA LEU A 9 5.40 -17.96 5.89
C LEU A 9 4.01 -18.29 5.34
N SER A 10 3.94 -19.30 4.46
CA SER A 10 2.68 -19.71 3.83
C SER A 10 1.71 -20.34 4.82
N SER A 11 2.21 -21.04 5.84
CA SER A 11 1.41 -21.70 6.89
C SER A 11 1.05 -20.81 8.08
N LEU A 12 1.52 -19.56 8.11
CA LEU A 12 1.13 -18.59 9.13
C LEU A 12 -0.38 -18.28 9.06
N ASP A 13 -0.94 -18.00 10.23
CA ASP A 13 -2.27 -17.40 10.33
C ASP A 13 -2.38 -16.17 9.42
N TYR A 14 -3.52 -16.01 8.76
CA TYR A 14 -3.74 -15.00 7.73
C TYR A 14 -3.52 -13.58 8.24
N ILE A 15 -4.06 -13.23 9.41
CA ILE A 15 -3.96 -11.90 9.99
C ILE A 15 -2.52 -11.64 10.45
N PHE A 16 -1.92 -12.62 11.12
CA PHE A 16 -0.52 -12.51 11.54
C PHE A 16 0.42 -12.32 10.35
N LYS A 17 0.22 -13.10 9.28
CA LYS A 17 1.00 -13.00 8.04
C LYS A 17 0.89 -11.61 7.42
N ILE A 18 -0.32 -11.07 7.27
CA ILE A 18 -0.53 -9.73 6.71
C ILE A 18 0.18 -8.66 7.53
N ASN A 19 0.04 -8.70 8.86
CA ASN A 19 0.68 -7.72 9.74
C ASN A 19 2.20 -7.83 9.72
N LEU A 20 2.73 -9.06 9.72
CA LEU A 20 4.16 -9.32 9.61
C LEU A 20 4.72 -8.74 8.31
N ILE A 21 4.13 -9.09 7.16
CA ILE A 21 4.59 -8.62 5.84
C ILE A 21 4.48 -7.09 5.74
N ASN A 22 3.37 -6.49 6.19
CA ASN A 22 3.18 -5.04 6.15
C ASN A 22 4.19 -4.28 7.03
N SER A 23 4.72 -4.92 8.07
CA SER A 23 5.70 -4.31 8.97
C SER A 23 7.14 -4.38 8.46
N LEU A 24 7.44 -5.22 7.46
CA LEU A 24 8.83 -5.45 7.00
C LEU A 24 9.48 -4.20 6.39
N SER A 25 8.71 -3.32 5.75
CA SER A 25 9.25 -2.09 5.16
C SER A 25 9.54 -1.00 6.18
N GLY A 26 9.29 -1.25 7.47
CA GLY A 26 9.42 -0.26 8.53
C GLY A 26 8.33 0.82 8.49
N TYR A 27 8.69 2.02 8.91
CA TYR A 27 7.79 3.17 8.97
C TYR A 27 7.18 3.48 7.59
N LYS A 28 5.89 3.82 7.58
CA LYS A 28 5.17 4.23 6.37
C LYS A 28 4.58 5.61 6.59
N SER A 29 4.66 6.46 5.56
CA SER A 29 3.98 7.75 5.56
C SER A 29 2.45 7.54 5.57
N ALA A 30 1.70 8.51 6.07
CA ALA A 30 0.24 8.50 6.01
C ALA A 30 -0.19 9.72 5.19
N ASN A 31 -0.53 9.50 3.93
CA ASN A 31 -0.95 10.57 3.01
C ASN A 31 -2.41 10.38 2.63
N ILE A 32 -3.10 11.48 2.39
CA ILE A 32 -4.46 11.49 1.85
C ILE A 32 -4.36 12.01 0.42
N ILE A 33 -4.85 11.23 -0.54
CA ILE A 33 -4.89 11.64 -1.95
C ILE A 33 -6.35 11.79 -2.35
N GLY A 34 -6.71 12.98 -2.83
CA GLY A 34 -8.00 13.28 -3.43
C GLY A 34 -7.92 13.23 -4.96
N SER A 35 -9.01 12.82 -5.61
CA SER A 35 -9.15 12.91 -7.06
C SER A 35 -10.59 13.28 -7.44
N ILE A 36 -10.75 13.91 -8.60
CA ILE A 36 -12.05 14.24 -9.17
C ILE A 36 -12.00 13.79 -10.63
N PRO A 37 -12.83 12.80 -11.04
CA PRO A 37 -12.94 12.36 -12.41
C PRO A 37 -13.84 13.34 -13.21
N PRO A 38 -13.93 13.18 -14.54
CA PRO A 38 -14.77 14.05 -15.38
C PRO A 38 -16.25 14.10 -14.99
N GLU A 39 -16.76 13.08 -14.30
CA GLU A 39 -18.14 13.02 -13.79
C GLU A 39 -18.36 13.88 -12.52
N GLU A 40 -17.35 14.64 -12.08
CA GLU A 40 -17.40 15.57 -10.94
C GLU A 40 -17.70 14.90 -9.58
N ILE A 41 -17.37 13.62 -9.43
CA ILE A 41 -17.54 12.87 -8.18
C ILE A 41 -16.23 12.91 -7.37
N GLU A 42 -16.21 13.62 -6.25
CA GLU A 42 -15.04 13.71 -5.38
C GLU A 42 -14.68 12.36 -4.73
N ASN A 43 -13.42 11.96 -4.87
CA ASN A 43 -12.87 10.74 -4.29
C ASN A 43 -11.72 11.07 -3.33
N VAL A 44 -11.62 10.33 -2.23
CA VAL A 44 -10.52 10.46 -1.28
C VAL A 44 -10.10 9.11 -0.73
N ALA A 45 -8.79 8.86 -0.63
CA ALA A 45 -8.25 7.63 -0.04
C ALA A 45 -6.93 7.85 0.70
N VAL A 46 -6.66 6.97 1.67
CA VAL A 46 -5.42 6.97 2.47
C VAL A 46 -4.37 6.08 1.79
N PHE A 47 -3.17 6.63 1.62
CA PHE A 47 -2.04 5.95 1.00
C PHE A 47 -0.82 5.95 1.92
N SER A 48 -0.21 4.77 2.06
CA SER A 48 1.01 4.58 2.83
C SER A 48 2.25 4.31 1.98
N SER A 49 2.14 4.51 0.67
CA SER A 49 3.15 4.18 -0.34
C SER A 49 3.74 5.40 -1.04
N VAL A 50 3.40 6.61 -0.61
CA VAL A 50 3.91 7.83 -1.24
C VAL A 50 5.40 7.97 -0.92
N MET A 51 6.21 8.13 -1.96
CA MET A 51 7.66 8.25 -1.88
C MET A 51 8.16 9.34 -2.84
N HIS A 52 9.24 10.02 -2.46
CA HIS A 52 9.94 10.95 -3.35
C HIS A 52 10.83 10.20 -4.33
N LEU A 53 10.68 10.48 -5.63
CA LEU A 53 11.44 9.83 -6.70
C LEU A 53 12.59 10.70 -7.23
N GLY A 54 12.44 12.03 -7.19
CA GLY A 54 13.46 12.94 -7.70
C GLY A 54 13.07 14.40 -7.54
N SER A 55 14.07 15.27 -7.46
CA SER A 55 13.87 16.71 -7.27
C SER A 55 14.01 17.53 -8.56
N THR A 56 14.54 16.91 -9.63
CA THR A 56 14.65 17.50 -10.96
C THR A 56 14.44 16.42 -12.03
N PRO A 57 13.22 16.26 -12.58
CA PRO A 57 11.98 16.96 -12.24
C PRO A 57 11.43 16.58 -10.86
N LEU A 58 10.55 17.41 -10.29
CA LEU A 58 9.91 17.19 -8.99
C LEU A 58 8.89 16.04 -9.08
N LEU A 59 9.30 14.85 -8.67
CA LEU A 59 8.51 13.61 -8.81
C LEU A 59 8.22 12.98 -7.45
N LEU A 60 6.94 12.71 -7.23
CA LEU A 60 6.43 11.80 -6.21
C LEU A 60 5.84 10.57 -6.90
N GLY A 61 6.02 9.41 -6.30
CA GLY A 61 5.43 8.16 -6.74
C GLY A 61 4.61 7.52 -5.62
N PHE A 62 3.62 6.72 -6.00
CA PHE A 62 2.88 5.85 -5.10
C PHE A 62 2.45 4.58 -5.86
N ILE A 63 2.12 3.51 -5.14
CA ILE A 63 1.73 2.24 -5.73
C ILE A 63 0.23 2.05 -5.52
N LEU A 64 -0.48 1.74 -6.60
CA LEU A 64 -1.87 1.29 -6.55
C LEU A 64 -1.90 -0.24 -6.48
N ARG A 65 -2.73 -0.80 -5.59
CA ARG A 65 -2.99 -2.24 -5.61
C ARG A 65 -3.75 -2.60 -6.89
N PRO A 66 -3.43 -3.73 -7.54
CA PRO A 66 -4.20 -4.21 -8.68
C PRO A 66 -5.68 -4.35 -8.31
N THR A 67 -6.56 -3.84 -9.17
CA THR A 67 -8.00 -4.04 -9.05
C THR A 67 -8.31 -5.50 -9.28
N THR A 68 -8.50 -6.26 -8.20
CA THR A 68 -9.06 -7.61 -8.25
C THR A 68 -10.59 -7.54 -8.30
N ALA A 69 -11.26 -8.62 -8.73
CA ALA A 69 -12.73 -8.71 -8.83
C ALA A 69 -13.48 -8.41 -7.51
N VAL A 70 -12.79 -8.38 -6.37
CA VAL A 70 -13.34 -8.00 -5.07
C VAL A 70 -12.95 -6.56 -4.77
N LEU A 71 -13.96 -5.69 -4.66
CA LEU A 71 -13.80 -4.33 -4.20
C LEU A 71 -13.26 -4.36 -2.77
N ARG A 72 -12.07 -3.82 -2.55
CA ARG A 72 -11.57 -3.52 -1.20
C ARG A 72 -11.60 -2.02 -1.03
N ILE A 73 -11.98 -1.55 0.15
CA ILE A 73 -12.01 -0.13 0.53
C ILE A 73 -10.57 0.41 0.75
N THR A 74 -9.59 -0.19 0.09
CA THR A 74 -8.15 0.08 0.24
C THR A 74 -7.51 0.00 -1.13
N TYR A 75 -7.08 1.15 -1.65
CA TYR A 75 -6.27 1.26 -2.86
C TYR A 75 -4.79 0.96 -2.58
#